data_AF-A0A928SF68-F1
#
_entry.id   AF-A0A928SF68-F1
#
_cell.length_a   1.000
_cell.length_b   1.000
_cell.length_c   1.000
_cell.angle_alpha   90.00
_cell.angle_beta   90.00
_cell.angle_gamma   90.00
#
_symmetry.space_group_name_H-M   'P 1'
#
loop_
_entity.id
_entity.type
_entity.pdbx_description
1 polymer ?
#
loop_
_entity_poly.entity_id
_entity_poly.type
_entity_poly.pdbx_seq_one_letter_code
_entity_poly.pdbx_strand_id
1 'polypeptide(L)'
;MKSLKLFILPLIIVGLISFLALFKPVVAASPDQEQAVALSPVAQAGGVTLEKKASSATVPLGEVVTFTVTIKNGGNRAIDFNLTDAMPEGLSLALQTHSISTTLGTFDNQNNTLAWSGILPQGQEATVIYHAIPPSTTEPGQTIKNVVRLEFGETKLEASATIKTEPKELGIWGAFVNFIALSLVYLDNVLQGWGVPYAFGFSIILFTVLVRLATFPLNMQQIKSSKAMQDLQPRMKELQEKYKNDREKLAQEQMAMYKEAGVNPLGGCLPTLVQMPIWFALYQSLTQLSHEGLLYEGFLWIPSLAGPVADRGGGLNWLWPLPPSIGWAPALAYLVLPVLLIVSQFYMQQMMTPPNPDPQQASMQSMMKIMPLMFGYFSLIVPSGLTLYWFTSNILALAQQYFTQNNLKPATASVGKPLSASVATGPIAVEPEENNKSANVKAKRKSRRKR
;
A
#
# COMPACT_ATOMS: atom_id res chain seq x y z
N MET A 1 18.77 -9.50 29.90
CA MET A 1 18.29 -8.46 28.95
C MET A 1 18.68 -8.68 27.47
N LYS A 2 19.67 -9.53 27.12
CA LYS A 2 19.99 -9.84 25.70
C LYS A 2 19.06 -10.89 25.05
N SER A 3 18.46 -11.81 25.82
CA SER A 3 17.57 -12.85 25.27
C SER A 3 16.13 -12.39 24.98
N LEU A 4 15.63 -11.36 25.69
CA LEU A 4 14.25 -10.90 25.54
C LEU A 4 14.03 -10.08 24.24
N LYS A 5 15.07 -9.42 23.73
CA LYS A 5 15.03 -8.70 22.44
C LYS A 5 14.99 -9.65 21.24
N LEU A 6 15.48 -10.89 21.39
CA LEU A 6 15.54 -11.87 20.31
C LEU A 6 14.19 -12.58 20.07
N PHE A 7 13.31 -12.60 21.09
CA PHE A 7 11.98 -13.23 21.01
C PHE A 7 10.87 -12.26 20.60
N ILE A 8 10.99 -10.96 20.90
CA ILE A 8 9.93 -9.98 20.59
C ILE A 8 9.94 -9.60 19.10
N LEU A 9 11.11 -9.57 18.45
CA LEU A 9 11.22 -9.25 17.03
C LEU A 9 10.48 -10.25 16.11
N PRO A 10 10.60 -11.58 16.25
CA PRO A 10 9.83 -12.52 15.45
C PRO A 10 8.33 -12.49 15.79
N LEU A 11 7.93 -12.16 17.02
CA LEU A 11 6.52 -12.03 17.41
C LEU A 11 5.85 -10.80 16.80
N ILE A 12 6.57 -9.67 16.69
CA ILE A 12 6.08 -8.49 15.97
C ILE A 12 6.03 -8.77 14.47
N ILE A 13 7.04 -9.46 13.91
CA ILE A 13 7.06 -9.84 12.49
C ILE A 13 5.91 -10.81 12.16
N VAL A 14 5.66 -11.83 12.98
CA VAL A 14 4.55 -12.78 12.79
C VAL A 14 3.21 -12.09 13.01
N GLY A 15 3.07 -11.22 14.01
CA GLY A 15 1.86 -10.42 14.22
C GLY A 15 1.55 -9.49 13.04
N LEU A 16 2.59 -8.92 12.41
CA LEU A 16 2.45 -8.03 11.26
C LEU A 16 2.21 -8.79 9.95
N ILE A 17 2.81 -9.97 9.77
CA ILE A 17 2.54 -10.89 8.66
C ILE A 17 1.10 -11.43 8.76
N SER A 18 0.63 -11.79 9.96
CA SER A 18 -0.77 -12.17 10.21
C SER A 18 -1.74 -10.99 10.04
N PHE A 19 -1.33 -9.76 10.38
CA PHE A 19 -2.13 -8.56 10.12
C PHE A 19 -2.20 -8.22 8.62
N LEU A 20 -1.11 -8.41 7.86
CA LEU A 20 -1.11 -8.30 6.40
C LEU A 20 -1.93 -9.41 5.72
N ALA A 21 -1.99 -10.61 6.31
CA ALA A 21 -2.80 -11.72 5.81
C ALA A 21 -4.32 -11.50 5.94
N LEU A 22 -4.78 -10.60 6.83
CA LEU A 22 -6.18 -10.16 6.94
C LEU A 22 -6.59 -9.21 5.79
N PHE A 23 -5.63 -8.71 5.01
CA PHE A 23 -5.84 -7.82 3.87
C PHE A 23 -5.30 -8.42 2.58
N LYS A 24 -5.36 -9.75 2.44
CA LYS A 24 -5.24 -10.38 1.12
C LYS A 24 -6.21 -9.66 0.17
N PRO A 25 -5.81 -9.42 -1.09
CA PRO A 25 -6.77 -8.96 -2.10
C PRO A 25 -7.99 -9.86 -2.03
N VAL A 26 -9.18 -9.28 -2.14
CA VAL A 26 -10.41 -10.03 -2.32
C VAL A 26 -10.26 -10.80 -3.64
N VAL A 27 -9.61 -11.95 -3.56
CA VAL A 27 -9.79 -13.04 -4.50
C VAL A 27 -11.02 -13.74 -3.98
N ALA A 28 -12.18 -13.21 -4.36
CA ALA A 28 -13.41 -13.97 -4.31
C ALA A 28 -13.30 -15.04 -5.40
N ALA A 29 -12.53 -16.10 -5.12
CA ALA A 29 -12.75 -17.35 -5.81
C ALA A 29 -14.09 -17.88 -5.29
N SER A 30 -15.18 -17.50 -5.95
CA SER A 30 -16.37 -18.34 -5.91
C SER A 30 -15.99 -19.63 -6.64
N PRO A 31 -16.07 -20.81 -6.00
CA PRO A 31 -16.17 -22.04 -6.77
C PRO A 31 -17.52 -21.97 -7.52
N ASP A 32 -17.57 -22.60 -8.68
CA ASP A 32 -18.78 -22.75 -9.50
C ASP A 32 -19.14 -21.51 -10.32
N GLN A 33 -18.43 -21.29 -11.44
CA GLN A 33 -19.04 -20.97 -12.75
C GLN A 33 -18.12 -21.45 -13.87
N GLU A 34 -18.20 -22.75 -14.14
CA GLU A 34 -17.79 -23.33 -15.40
C GLU A 34 -18.79 -22.90 -16.48
N GLN A 35 -18.60 -21.70 -17.05
CA GLN A 35 -19.26 -21.27 -18.27
C GLN A 35 -18.26 -20.54 -19.21
N ALA A 36 -17.42 -21.32 -19.88
CA ALA A 36 -17.19 -21.02 -21.29
C ALA A 36 -18.52 -21.37 -22.00
N VAL A 37 -19.05 -20.61 -22.97
CA VAL A 37 -18.48 -20.40 -24.28
C VAL A 37 -19.15 -19.17 -24.92
N ALA A 38 -18.42 -18.07 -25.10
CA ALA A 38 -18.73 -17.17 -26.21
C ALA A 38 -18.25 -17.88 -27.48
N LEU A 39 -19.18 -18.43 -28.26
CA LEU A 39 -18.87 -19.07 -29.54
C LEU A 39 -18.38 -18.01 -30.52
N SER A 40 -17.06 -17.85 -30.61
CA SER A 40 -16.42 -17.14 -31.71
C SER A 40 -16.66 -17.91 -33.01
N PRO A 41 -16.93 -17.23 -34.15
CA PRO A 41 -17.03 -17.93 -35.43
C PRO A 41 -15.70 -18.64 -35.72
N VAL A 42 -15.76 -19.94 -35.98
CA VAL A 42 -14.61 -20.72 -36.45
C VAL A 42 -14.31 -20.28 -37.88
N ALA A 43 -13.15 -19.68 -38.10
CA ALA A 43 -12.72 -19.27 -39.43
C ALA A 43 -12.02 -20.44 -40.11
N GLN A 44 -12.39 -20.73 -41.35
CA GLN A 44 -11.85 -21.88 -42.09
C GLN A 44 -11.53 -21.49 -43.53
N ALA A 45 -10.31 -21.80 -43.98
CA ALA A 45 -9.90 -21.71 -45.39
C ALA A 45 -8.74 -22.67 -45.66
N GLY A 46 -8.66 -23.22 -46.87
CA GLY A 46 -7.53 -24.07 -47.29
C GLY A 46 -7.33 -25.36 -46.46
N GLY A 47 -8.37 -25.85 -45.77
CA GLY A 47 -8.27 -27.00 -44.85
C GLY A 47 -7.75 -26.63 -43.45
N VAL A 48 -7.45 -25.35 -43.19
CA VAL A 48 -7.01 -24.84 -41.88
C VAL A 48 -8.20 -24.23 -41.16
N THR A 49 -8.36 -24.54 -39.87
CA THR A 49 -9.37 -23.93 -38.99
C THR A 49 -8.69 -23.13 -37.90
N LEU A 50 -9.19 -21.92 -37.65
CA LEU A 50 -8.78 -21.01 -36.60
C LEU A 50 -9.94 -20.77 -35.64
N GLU A 51 -9.69 -20.97 -34.35
CA GLU A 51 -10.65 -20.74 -33.29
C GLU A 51 -10.01 -19.91 -32.17
N LYS A 52 -10.74 -18.93 -31.63
CA LYS A 52 -10.33 -18.14 -30.46
C LYS A 52 -11.42 -18.20 -29.42
N LYS A 53 -11.09 -18.55 -28.18
CA LYS A 53 -12.02 -18.62 -27.05
C LYS A 53 -11.53 -17.75 -25.90
N ALA A 54 -12.46 -17.09 -25.24
CA ALA A 54 -12.22 -16.49 -23.92
C ALA A 54 -12.71 -17.46 -22.85
N SER A 55 -12.04 -17.48 -21.69
CA SER A 55 -12.43 -18.30 -20.54
C SER A 55 -13.78 -17.91 -19.94
N SER A 56 -14.20 -16.65 -20.14
CA SER A 56 -15.50 -16.14 -19.70
C SER A 56 -16.05 -15.11 -20.69
N ALA A 57 -17.37 -15.03 -20.80
CA ALA A 57 -18.07 -13.99 -21.57
C ALA A 57 -18.17 -12.66 -20.81
N THR A 58 -18.13 -12.71 -19.48
CA THR A 58 -18.12 -11.54 -18.58
C THR A 58 -16.88 -11.56 -17.69
N VAL A 59 -16.22 -10.42 -17.54
CA VAL A 59 -14.97 -10.31 -16.78
C VAL A 59 -15.05 -9.07 -15.88
N PRO A 60 -14.96 -9.23 -14.56
CA PRO A 60 -14.86 -8.08 -13.67
C PRO A 60 -13.62 -7.25 -13.96
N LEU A 61 -13.74 -5.94 -13.83
CA LEU A 61 -12.62 -5.01 -14.01
C LEU A 61 -11.42 -5.35 -13.09
N GLY A 62 -10.22 -5.44 -13.66
CA GLY A 62 -8.99 -5.80 -12.98
C GLY A 62 -8.78 -7.30 -12.73
N GLU A 63 -9.63 -8.18 -13.28
CA GLU A 63 -9.45 -9.64 -13.21
C GLU A 63 -8.92 -10.23 -14.52
N VAL A 64 -8.23 -11.37 -14.42
CA VAL A 64 -7.58 -12.00 -15.57
C VAL A 64 -8.62 -12.76 -16.40
N VAL A 65 -8.61 -12.51 -17.71
CA VAL A 65 -9.26 -13.36 -18.71
C VAL A 65 -8.21 -14.17 -19.47
N THR A 66 -8.49 -15.45 -19.67
CA THR A 66 -7.61 -16.35 -20.43
C THR A 66 -8.15 -16.47 -21.84
N PHE A 67 -7.30 -16.21 -22.83
CA PHE A 67 -7.60 -16.45 -24.23
C PHE A 67 -6.88 -17.71 -24.70
N THR A 68 -7.63 -18.59 -25.35
CA THR A 68 -7.13 -19.80 -25.98
C THR A 68 -7.35 -19.68 -27.48
N VAL A 69 -6.27 -19.70 -28.25
CA VAL A 69 -6.31 -19.71 -29.71
C VAL A 69 -5.83 -21.06 -30.21
N THR A 70 -6.66 -21.72 -30.99
CA THR A 70 -6.39 -23.05 -31.55
C THR A 70 -6.34 -22.97 -33.07
N ILE A 71 -5.26 -23.46 -33.65
CA ILE A 71 -5.08 -23.65 -35.09
C ILE A 71 -5.07 -25.14 -35.35
N LYS A 72 -5.87 -25.62 -36.30
CA LYS A 72 -5.86 -27.02 -36.73
C LYS A 72 -5.68 -27.12 -38.23
N ASN A 73 -4.72 -27.95 -38.65
CA ASN A 73 -4.41 -28.18 -40.06
C ASN A 73 -5.05 -29.48 -40.54
N GLY A 74 -6.24 -29.39 -41.11
CA GLY A 74 -6.91 -30.49 -41.81
C GLY A 74 -6.53 -30.61 -43.29
N GLY A 75 -5.56 -29.82 -43.77
CA GLY A 75 -5.07 -29.86 -45.13
C GLY A 75 -4.14 -31.05 -45.40
N ASN A 76 -3.62 -31.13 -46.63
CA ASN A 76 -2.79 -32.26 -47.08
C ASN A 76 -1.28 -32.00 -47.00
N ARG A 77 -0.86 -30.86 -46.45
CA ARG A 77 0.55 -30.44 -46.33
C ARG A 77 0.76 -29.70 -45.01
N ALA A 78 2.00 -29.67 -44.53
CA ALA A 78 2.38 -28.80 -43.43
C ALA A 78 2.23 -27.32 -43.86
N ILE A 79 1.83 -26.47 -42.92
CA ILE A 79 1.68 -25.03 -43.13
C ILE A 79 2.70 -24.29 -42.27
N ASP A 80 3.33 -23.28 -42.87
CA ASP A 80 4.06 -22.26 -42.11
C ASP A 80 3.06 -21.16 -41.78
N PHE A 81 2.91 -20.86 -40.49
CA PHE A 81 1.90 -19.92 -40.01
C PHE A 81 2.52 -18.77 -39.24
N ASN A 82 1.95 -17.58 -39.43
CA ASN A 82 2.23 -16.40 -38.63
C ASN A 82 0.92 -15.85 -38.07
N LEU A 83 0.83 -15.74 -36.77
CA LEU A 83 -0.35 -15.28 -36.05
C LEU A 83 -0.03 -14.00 -35.29
N THR A 84 -0.90 -13.01 -35.43
CA THR A 84 -0.81 -11.72 -34.74
C THR A 84 -2.10 -11.42 -34.00
N ASP A 85 -1.99 -11.07 -32.73
CA ASP A 85 -3.11 -10.72 -31.85
C ASP A 85 -2.78 -9.41 -31.12
N ALA A 86 -3.24 -8.28 -31.68
CA ALA A 86 -3.06 -6.96 -31.10
C ALA A 86 -4.20 -6.69 -30.12
N MET A 87 -3.88 -6.44 -28.85
CA MET A 87 -4.94 -6.19 -27.88
C MET A 87 -5.66 -4.86 -28.18
N PRO A 88 -7.00 -4.84 -28.15
CA PRO A 88 -7.78 -3.62 -28.33
C PRO A 88 -7.63 -2.67 -27.13
N GLU A 89 -8.04 -1.41 -27.30
CA GLU A 89 -8.16 -0.47 -26.19
C GLU A 89 -9.04 -1.04 -25.07
N GLY A 90 -8.61 -0.85 -23.81
CA GLY A 90 -9.29 -1.43 -22.64
C GLY A 90 -8.90 -2.88 -22.32
N LEU A 91 -7.91 -3.45 -23.01
CA LEU A 91 -7.37 -4.78 -22.69
C LEU A 91 -5.83 -4.77 -22.75
N SER A 92 -5.19 -5.26 -21.69
CA SER A 92 -3.73 -5.35 -21.60
C SER A 92 -3.28 -6.80 -21.45
N LEU A 93 -2.28 -7.21 -22.22
CA LEU A 93 -1.63 -8.51 -22.08
C LEU A 93 -0.98 -8.63 -20.69
N ALA A 94 -1.33 -9.68 -19.94
CA ALA A 94 -0.89 -9.90 -18.56
C ALA A 94 0.44 -10.67 -18.48
N LEU A 95 1.35 -10.47 -19.43
CA LEU A 95 2.57 -11.28 -19.61
C LEU A 95 3.56 -11.18 -18.46
N GLN A 96 3.47 -10.11 -17.69
CA GLN A 96 4.35 -9.86 -16.56
C GLN A 96 3.91 -10.63 -15.30
N THR A 97 2.63 -11.01 -15.21
CA THR A 97 2.08 -11.77 -14.08
C THR A 97 1.74 -13.22 -14.44
N HIS A 98 1.58 -13.53 -15.73
CA HIS A 98 1.20 -14.85 -16.21
C HIS A 98 2.00 -15.24 -17.46
N SER A 99 2.48 -16.48 -17.52
CA SER A 99 3.22 -17.00 -18.67
C SER A 99 2.29 -17.35 -19.83
N ILE A 100 2.73 -17.09 -21.07
CA ILE A 100 2.13 -17.69 -22.25
C ILE A 100 2.53 -19.17 -22.29
N SER A 101 1.60 -20.05 -22.66
CA SER A 101 1.92 -21.44 -22.98
C SER A 101 1.52 -21.75 -24.42
N THR A 102 2.42 -22.44 -25.14
CA THR A 102 2.22 -22.84 -26.54
C THR A 102 2.53 -24.33 -26.66
N THR A 103 1.71 -25.08 -27.41
CA THR A 103 2.01 -26.49 -27.70
C THR A 103 3.09 -26.65 -28.77
N LEU A 104 3.24 -25.66 -29.67
CA LEU A 104 4.21 -25.66 -30.76
C LEU A 104 4.59 -24.23 -31.17
N GLY A 105 5.80 -24.05 -31.70
CA GLY A 105 6.25 -22.78 -32.30
C GLY A 105 6.93 -21.85 -31.30
N THR A 106 7.24 -20.65 -31.77
CA THR A 106 7.88 -19.58 -31.01
C THR A 106 6.97 -18.37 -30.95
N PHE A 107 6.92 -17.71 -29.80
CA PHE A 107 6.19 -16.45 -29.66
C PHE A 107 7.16 -15.30 -29.40
N ASP A 108 6.77 -14.12 -29.86
CA ASP A 108 7.35 -12.83 -29.50
C ASP A 108 6.22 -11.90 -29.04
N ASN A 109 6.55 -10.89 -28.25
CA ASN A 109 5.62 -9.85 -27.86
C ASN A 109 6.27 -8.48 -28.03
N GLN A 110 5.58 -7.59 -28.73
CA GLN A 110 5.97 -6.19 -28.87
C GLN A 110 4.72 -5.33 -28.84
N ASN A 111 4.76 -4.21 -28.11
CA ASN A 111 3.70 -3.19 -28.10
C ASN A 111 2.28 -3.74 -27.88
N ASN A 112 2.06 -4.55 -26.82
CA ASN A 112 0.76 -5.15 -26.50
C ASN A 112 0.17 -6.04 -27.62
N THR A 113 1.05 -6.55 -28.51
CA THR A 113 0.71 -7.47 -29.60
C THR A 113 1.43 -8.78 -29.40
N LEU A 114 0.68 -9.89 -29.39
CA LEU A 114 1.21 -11.23 -29.39
C LEU A 114 1.50 -11.65 -30.84
N ALA A 115 2.76 -12.00 -31.12
CA ALA A 115 3.17 -12.62 -32.38
C ALA A 115 3.52 -14.09 -32.12
N TRP A 116 2.91 -15.01 -32.84
CA TRP A 116 3.14 -16.45 -32.68
C TRP A 116 3.35 -17.09 -34.05
N SER A 117 4.46 -17.80 -34.23
CA SER A 117 4.83 -18.40 -35.52
C SER A 117 5.34 -19.82 -35.35
N GLY A 118 5.18 -20.62 -36.40
CA GLY A 118 5.67 -21.99 -36.41
C GLY A 118 5.23 -22.79 -37.64
N ILE A 119 5.70 -24.03 -37.68
CA ILE A 119 5.33 -24.99 -38.73
C ILE A 119 4.35 -25.99 -38.14
N LEU A 120 3.12 -26.03 -38.67
CA LEU A 120 2.08 -26.95 -38.23
C LEU A 120 1.95 -28.15 -39.19
N PRO A 121 2.33 -29.37 -38.77
CA PRO A 121 2.22 -30.57 -39.59
C PRO A 121 0.77 -30.91 -39.98
N GLN A 122 0.63 -31.75 -41.01
CA GLN A 122 -0.67 -32.26 -41.44
C GLN A 122 -1.40 -33.00 -40.30
N GLY A 123 -2.69 -32.74 -40.14
CA GLY A 123 -3.56 -33.42 -39.19
C GLY A 123 -3.34 -33.04 -37.72
N GLN A 124 -2.39 -32.12 -37.45
CA GLN A 124 -2.11 -31.66 -36.10
C GLN A 124 -2.86 -30.37 -35.76
N GLU A 125 -2.92 -30.11 -34.46
CA GLU A 125 -3.42 -28.86 -33.89
C GLU A 125 -2.34 -28.23 -33.00
N ALA A 126 -2.30 -26.90 -33.02
CA ALA A 126 -1.46 -26.11 -32.15
C ALA A 126 -2.32 -25.10 -31.40
N THR A 127 -1.98 -24.90 -30.12
CA THR A 127 -2.74 -24.04 -29.21
C THR A 127 -1.79 -23.08 -28.54
N VAL A 128 -2.18 -21.81 -28.48
CA VAL A 128 -1.57 -20.79 -27.63
C VAL A 128 -2.57 -20.33 -26.59
N ILE A 129 -2.14 -20.30 -25.33
CA ILE A 129 -2.91 -19.80 -24.19
C ILE A 129 -2.15 -18.59 -23.65
N TYR A 130 -2.85 -17.46 -23.60
CA TYR A 130 -2.31 -16.22 -23.05
C TYR A 130 -3.36 -15.53 -22.17
N HIS A 131 -2.89 -14.64 -21.30
CA HIS A 131 -3.71 -13.97 -20.30
C HIS A 131 -3.77 -12.47 -20.60
N ALA A 132 -4.93 -11.87 -20.39
CA ALA A 132 -5.11 -10.43 -20.48
C ALA A 132 -5.99 -9.93 -19.33
N ILE A 133 -5.89 -8.65 -19.00
CA ILE A 133 -6.64 -8.01 -17.93
C ILE A 133 -7.35 -6.79 -18.52
N PRO A 134 -8.67 -6.64 -18.37
CA PRO A 134 -9.34 -5.36 -18.57
C PRO A 134 -8.93 -4.45 -17.40
N PRO A 135 -8.21 -3.33 -17.64
CA PRO A 135 -7.72 -2.47 -16.56
C PRO A 135 -8.87 -2.01 -15.67
N SER A 136 -8.65 -1.92 -14.37
CA SER A 136 -9.67 -1.46 -13.42
C SER A 136 -10.12 -0.02 -13.62
N THR A 137 -9.36 0.70 -14.43
CA THR A 137 -9.61 2.08 -14.81
C THR A 137 -10.54 2.25 -16.02
N THR A 138 -10.96 1.14 -16.64
CA THR A 138 -11.89 1.16 -17.79
C THR A 138 -13.33 1.37 -17.32
N GLU A 139 -14.18 1.96 -18.17
CA GLU A 139 -15.61 2.08 -17.86
C GLU A 139 -16.27 0.69 -17.75
N PRO A 140 -17.06 0.43 -16.70
CA PRO A 140 -17.82 -0.80 -16.59
C PRO A 140 -18.85 -0.96 -17.72
N GLY A 141 -19.17 -2.20 -18.08
CA GLY A 141 -20.20 -2.52 -19.08
C GLY A 141 -19.74 -2.42 -20.54
N GLN A 142 -18.47 -2.11 -20.81
CA GLN A 142 -17.92 -2.09 -22.16
C GLN A 142 -17.82 -3.51 -22.75
N THR A 143 -18.16 -3.63 -24.03
CA THR A 143 -18.02 -4.88 -24.80
C THR A 143 -16.75 -4.80 -25.62
N ILE A 144 -15.73 -5.58 -25.24
CA ILE A 144 -14.42 -5.58 -25.88
C ILE A 144 -14.33 -6.78 -26.82
N LYS A 145 -14.08 -6.52 -28.10
CA LYS A 145 -13.86 -7.55 -29.12
C LYS A 145 -12.37 -7.69 -29.42
N ASN A 146 -11.78 -8.82 -29.06
CA ASN A 146 -10.38 -9.11 -29.31
C ASN A 146 -10.22 -9.99 -30.57
N VAL A 147 -9.52 -9.51 -31.60
CA VAL A 147 -9.41 -10.15 -32.92
C VAL A 147 -7.99 -10.68 -33.14
N VAL A 148 -7.89 -11.97 -33.45
CA VAL A 148 -6.66 -12.62 -33.87
C VAL A 148 -6.63 -12.78 -35.38
N ARG A 149 -5.47 -12.54 -36.00
CA ARG A 149 -5.24 -12.74 -37.43
C ARG A 149 -4.19 -13.81 -37.65
N LEU A 150 -4.50 -14.76 -38.52
CA LEU A 150 -3.63 -15.84 -38.95
C LEU A 150 -3.31 -15.66 -40.43
N GLU A 151 -2.04 -15.68 -40.78
CA GLU A 151 -1.54 -15.63 -42.15
C GLU A 151 -0.78 -16.94 -42.46
N PHE A 152 -1.13 -17.59 -43.56
CA PHE A 152 -0.41 -18.75 -44.11
C PHE A 152 -0.46 -18.74 -45.63
N GLY A 153 0.72 -18.73 -46.28
CA GLY A 153 0.80 -18.49 -47.73
C GLY A 153 0.15 -17.16 -48.12
N GLU A 154 -0.80 -17.19 -49.06
CA GLU A 154 -1.58 -16.01 -49.48
C GLU A 154 -2.93 -15.87 -48.72
N THR A 155 -3.25 -16.82 -47.84
CA THR A 155 -4.54 -16.86 -47.14
C THR A 155 -4.46 -16.17 -45.80
N LYS A 156 -5.49 -15.38 -45.46
CA LYS A 156 -5.66 -14.74 -44.17
C LYS A 156 -6.96 -15.19 -43.52
N LEU A 157 -6.90 -15.57 -42.25
CA LEU A 157 -8.04 -15.95 -41.42
C LEU A 157 -8.10 -15.05 -40.20
N GLU A 158 -9.31 -14.69 -39.78
CA GLU A 158 -9.53 -13.91 -38.57
C GLU A 158 -10.53 -14.62 -37.66
N ALA A 159 -10.21 -14.71 -36.37
CA ALA A 159 -11.13 -15.17 -35.34
C ALA A 159 -11.21 -14.11 -34.24
N SER A 160 -12.32 -14.03 -33.53
CA SER A 160 -12.49 -13.00 -32.50
C SER A 160 -13.28 -13.50 -31.32
N ALA A 161 -12.81 -13.23 -30.12
CA ALA A 161 -13.56 -13.45 -28.89
C ALA A 161 -14.02 -12.10 -28.33
N THR A 162 -15.26 -12.06 -27.85
CA THR A 162 -15.86 -10.87 -27.24
C THR A 162 -16.07 -11.10 -25.76
N ILE A 163 -15.63 -10.14 -24.95
CA ILE A 163 -15.85 -10.11 -23.50
C ILE A 163 -16.67 -8.87 -23.14
N LYS A 164 -17.49 -8.96 -22.10
CA LYS A 164 -18.16 -7.82 -21.48
C LYS A 164 -17.50 -7.54 -20.13
N THR A 165 -17.06 -6.32 -19.91
CA THR A 165 -16.52 -5.91 -18.61
C THR A 165 -17.67 -5.69 -17.65
N GLU A 166 -17.59 -6.23 -16.44
CA GLU A 166 -18.56 -5.94 -15.37
C GLU A 166 -17.94 -5.03 -14.30
N PRO A 167 -18.76 -4.15 -13.70
CA PRO A 167 -18.30 -3.40 -12.54
C PRO A 167 -17.89 -4.42 -11.48
N LYS A 168 -16.69 -4.26 -10.95
CA LYS A 168 -16.31 -5.01 -9.78
C LYS A 168 -17.29 -4.63 -8.65
N GLU A 169 -17.78 -5.58 -7.88
CA GLU A 169 -18.62 -5.32 -6.71
C GLU A 169 -17.73 -4.71 -5.61
N LEU A 170 -17.48 -3.40 -5.67
CA LEU A 170 -16.64 -2.70 -4.70
C LEU A 170 -17.49 -2.22 -3.51
N GLY A 171 -17.18 -2.71 -2.31
CA GLY A 171 -17.60 -2.04 -1.07
C GLY A 171 -16.99 -0.63 -0.95
N ILE A 172 -17.41 0.16 0.06
CA ILE A 172 -16.96 1.55 0.27
C ILE A 172 -15.42 1.67 0.22
N TRP A 173 -14.73 0.71 0.86
CA TRP A 173 -13.27 0.65 0.86
C TRP A 173 -12.70 0.43 -0.55
N GLY A 174 -13.26 -0.54 -1.29
CA GLY A 174 -12.85 -0.80 -2.67
C GLY A 174 -13.06 0.44 -3.53
N ALA A 175 -14.21 1.11 -3.42
CA ALA A 175 -14.50 2.32 -4.18
C ALA A 175 -13.46 3.43 -3.91
N PHE A 176 -13.02 3.57 -2.66
CA PHE A 176 -11.95 4.50 -2.29
C PHE A 176 -10.60 4.13 -2.90
N VAL A 177 -10.23 2.85 -2.88
CA VAL A 177 -9.00 2.35 -3.53
C VAL A 177 -9.04 2.61 -5.04
N ASN A 178 -10.17 2.30 -5.67
CA ASN A 178 -10.36 2.49 -7.11
C ASN A 178 -10.34 3.97 -7.49
N PHE A 179 -10.93 4.84 -6.66
CA PHE A 179 -10.85 6.29 -6.84
C PHE A 179 -9.39 6.78 -6.86
N ILE A 180 -8.54 6.27 -5.96
CA ILE A 180 -7.12 6.60 -5.96
C ILE A 180 -6.42 6.06 -7.21
N ALA A 181 -6.68 4.81 -7.61
CA ALA A 181 -6.10 4.23 -8.83
C ALA A 181 -6.47 5.03 -10.08
N LEU A 182 -7.77 5.36 -10.24
CA LEU A 182 -8.28 6.21 -11.31
C LEU A 182 -7.66 7.61 -11.28
N SER A 183 -7.49 8.20 -10.10
CA SER A 183 -6.84 9.51 -9.96
C SER A 183 -5.40 9.47 -10.45
N LEU A 184 -4.65 8.42 -10.12
CA LEU A 184 -3.26 8.26 -10.57
C LEU A 184 -3.16 8.10 -12.09
N VAL A 185 -4.01 7.25 -12.68
CA VAL A 185 -4.04 7.05 -14.14
C VAL A 185 -4.51 8.31 -14.86
N TYR A 186 -5.48 9.03 -14.32
CA TYR A 186 -5.93 10.31 -14.87
C TYR A 186 -4.79 11.33 -14.91
N LEU A 187 -4.08 11.51 -13.79
CA LEU A 187 -2.94 12.42 -13.72
C LEU A 187 -1.81 11.99 -14.66
N ASP A 188 -1.56 10.68 -14.78
CA ASP A 188 -0.58 10.13 -15.72
C ASP A 188 -0.95 10.47 -17.17
N ASN A 189 -2.18 10.18 -17.61
CA ASN A 189 -2.67 10.51 -18.95
C ASN A 189 -2.59 12.01 -19.27
N VAL A 190 -2.92 12.88 -18.31
CA VAL A 190 -2.80 14.34 -18.47
C VAL A 190 -1.34 14.75 -18.67
N LEU A 191 -0.41 14.19 -17.88
CA LEU A 191 1.01 14.47 -17.98
C LEU A 191 1.61 13.92 -19.29
N GLN A 192 1.20 12.74 -19.73
CA GLN A 192 1.57 12.19 -21.04
C GLN A 192 1.06 13.06 -22.19
N GLY A 193 -0.17 13.57 -22.10
CA GLY A 193 -0.75 14.50 -23.07
C GLY A 193 0.03 15.82 -23.18
N TRP A 194 0.76 16.21 -22.12
CA TRP A 194 1.68 17.35 -22.13
C TRP A 194 3.11 17.00 -22.55
N GLY A 195 3.37 15.74 -22.90
CA GLY A 195 4.69 15.26 -23.32
C GLY A 195 5.70 15.15 -22.18
N VAL A 196 5.24 15.03 -20.93
CA VAL A 196 6.13 14.89 -19.76
C VAL A 196 6.68 13.45 -19.72
N PRO A 197 8.01 13.25 -19.76
CA PRO A 197 8.59 11.93 -19.59
C PRO A 197 8.38 11.42 -18.16
N TYR A 198 8.30 10.10 -17.97
CA TYR A 198 8.08 9.49 -16.65
C TYR A 198 6.78 9.93 -15.97
N ALA A 199 5.74 10.16 -16.76
CA ALA A 199 4.46 10.73 -16.34
C ALA A 199 3.87 10.03 -15.11
N PHE A 200 3.94 8.70 -15.03
CA PHE A 200 3.35 7.95 -13.91
C PHE A 200 4.04 8.24 -12.57
N GLY A 201 5.37 8.38 -12.54
CA GLY A 201 6.06 8.72 -11.31
C GLY A 201 5.79 10.17 -10.89
N PHE A 202 5.65 11.09 -11.84
CA PHE A 202 5.19 12.45 -11.55
C PHE A 202 3.73 12.51 -11.12
N SER A 203 2.87 11.61 -11.62
CA SER A 203 1.49 11.46 -11.16
C SER A 203 1.44 11.09 -9.68
N ILE A 204 2.27 10.14 -9.23
CA ILE A 204 2.40 9.80 -7.79
C ILE A 204 2.85 11.01 -6.97
N ILE A 205 3.86 11.76 -7.44
CA ILE A 205 4.35 12.96 -6.76
C ILE A 205 3.26 14.02 -6.66
N LEU A 206 2.56 14.32 -7.76
CA LEU A 206 1.50 15.31 -7.84
C LEU A 206 0.32 14.93 -6.95
N PHE A 207 -0.12 13.67 -6.99
CA PHE A 207 -1.15 13.15 -6.10
C PHE A 207 -0.74 13.34 -4.63
N THR A 208 0.52 13.06 -4.29
CA THR A 208 1.05 13.26 -2.94
C THR A 208 0.95 14.72 -2.50
N VAL A 209 1.32 15.66 -3.38
CA VAL A 209 1.20 17.10 -3.13
C VAL A 209 -0.26 17.49 -2.88
N LEU A 210 -1.20 17.02 -3.71
CA LEU A 210 -2.63 17.31 -3.56
C LEU A 210 -3.18 16.81 -2.21
N VAL A 211 -2.86 15.56 -1.84
CA VAL A 211 -3.25 15.00 -0.53
C VAL A 211 -2.64 15.80 0.63
N ARG A 212 -1.37 16.21 0.51
CA ARG A 212 -0.69 17.01 1.53
C ARG A 212 -1.28 18.40 1.67
N LEU A 213 -1.70 19.03 0.57
CA LEU A 213 -2.40 20.32 0.60
C LEU A 213 -3.79 20.19 1.23
N ALA A 214 -4.54 19.15 0.88
CA ALA A 214 -5.85 18.88 1.47
C ALA A 214 -5.76 18.59 2.98
N THR A 215 -4.71 17.89 3.42
CA THR A 215 -4.48 17.55 4.84
C THR A 215 -3.67 18.61 5.60
N PHE A 216 -3.20 19.66 4.93
CA PHE A 216 -2.39 20.72 5.52
C PHE A 216 -2.98 21.37 6.78
N PRO A 217 -4.26 21.80 6.83
CA PRO A 217 -4.81 22.45 8.02
C PRO A 217 -4.85 21.50 9.23
N LEU A 218 -5.13 20.22 8.98
CA LEU A 218 -5.12 19.19 10.02
C LEU A 218 -3.70 18.97 10.57
N ASN A 219 -2.71 18.83 9.68
CA ASN A 219 -1.31 18.66 10.06
C ASN A 219 -0.78 19.87 10.85
N MET A 220 -1.21 21.09 10.51
CA MET A 220 -0.85 22.30 11.24
C MET A 220 -1.33 22.29 12.69
N GLN A 221 -2.54 21.79 12.96
CA GLN A 221 -3.04 21.65 14.34
C GLN A 221 -2.21 20.65 15.16
N GLN A 222 -1.74 19.58 14.51
CA GLN A 222 -0.93 18.55 15.15
C GLN A 222 0.47 19.06 15.50
N ILE A 223 1.11 19.84 14.62
CA ILE A 223 2.40 20.46 14.90
C ILE A 223 2.28 21.45 16.08
N LYS A 224 1.19 22.24 16.13
CA LYS A 224 0.92 23.14 17.27
C LYS A 224 0.76 22.38 18.58
N SER A 225 0.00 21.29 18.59
CA SER A 225 -0.18 20.43 19.77
C SER A 225 1.13 19.79 20.22
N SER A 226 1.96 19.33 19.28
CA SER A 226 3.28 18.76 19.57
C SER A 226 4.25 19.80 20.15
N LYS A 227 4.27 21.03 19.60
CA LYS A 227 5.09 22.12 20.13
C LYS A 227 4.68 22.52 21.55
N ALA A 228 3.38 22.62 21.83
CA ALA A 228 2.89 22.90 23.19
C ALA A 228 3.33 21.82 24.20
N MET A 229 3.40 20.56 23.78
CA MET A 229 3.92 19.47 24.60
C MET A 229 5.44 19.57 24.81
N GLN A 230 6.20 20.02 23.81
CA GLN A 230 7.63 20.30 23.94
C GLN A 230 7.89 21.43 24.95
N ASP A 231 7.08 22.49 24.92
CA ASP A 231 7.16 23.61 25.86
C ASP A 231 6.92 23.19 27.33
N LEU A 232 6.19 22.08 27.56
CA LEU A 232 5.94 21.51 28.91
C LEU A 232 7.04 20.57 29.41
N GLN A 233 8.01 20.18 28.58
CA GLN A 233 9.09 19.28 28.99
C GLN A 233 9.92 19.73 30.20
N PRO A 234 10.27 21.02 30.40
CA PRO A 234 11.01 21.43 31.60
C PRO A 234 10.20 21.16 32.88
N ARG A 235 8.89 21.45 32.88
CA ARG A 235 8.00 21.14 34.01
C ARG A 235 7.85 19.64 34.24
N MET A 236 7.87 18.86 33.16
CA MET A 236 7.88 17.40 33.26
C MET A 236 9.09 16.88 34.02
N LYS A 237 10.28 17.44 33.75
CA LYS A 237 11.52 17.06 34.43
C LYS A 237 11.47 17.40 35.92
N GLU A 238 10.99 18.58 36.28
CA GLU A 238 10.79 18.98 37.69
C GLU A 238 9.83 18.02 38.42
N LEU A 239 8.73 17.63 37.77
CA LEU A 239 7.75 16.71 38.34
C LEU A 239 8.32 15.29 38.53
N GLN A 240 9.11 14.82 37.57
CA GLN A 240 9.82 13.54 37.63
C GLN A 240 10.83 13.50 38.77
N GLU A 241 11.58 14.58 38.99
CA GLU A 241 12.51 14.70 40.12
C GLU A 241 11.78 14.69 41.47
N LYS A 242 10.68 15.44 41.57
CA LYS A 242 9.88 15.54 42.80
C LYS A 242 9.23 14.21 43.21
N TYR A 243 8.75 13.44 42.25
CA TYR A 243 8.02 12.18 42.48
C TYR A 243 8.79 10.93 42.02
N LYS A 244 10.12 10.98 42.00
CA LYS A 244 10.99 9.88 41.53
C LYS A 244 10.68 8.51 42.15
N ASN A 245 10.20 8.50 43.40
CA ASN A 245 9.90 7.30 44.17
C ASN A 245 8.40 6.91 44.16
N ASP A 246 7.52 7.72 43.57
CA ASP A 246 6.07 7.53 43.59
C ASP A 246 5.49 7.62 42.18
N ARG A 247 5.47 6.47 41.49
CA ARG A 247 5.02 6.38 40.09
C ARG A 247 3.54 6.67 39.91
N GLU A 248 2.70 6.32 40.89
CA GLU A 248 1.26 6.56 40.79
C GLU A 248 0.97 8.05 40.90
N LYS A 249 1.59 8.73 41.85
CA LYS A 249 1.44 10.18 42.01
C LYS A 249 2.06 10.96 40.86
N LEU A 250 3.20 10.51 40.33
CA LEU A 250 3.81 11.07 39.13
C LEU A 250 2.85 11.03 37.93
N ALA A 251 2.18 9.89 37.70
CA ALA A 251 1.24 9.75 36.60
C ALA A 251 0.00 10.65 36.76
N GLN A 252 -0.52 10.78 37.98
CA GLN A 252 -1.66 11.66 38.29
C GLN A 252 -1.32 13.13 38.05
N GLU A 253 -0.20 13.60 38.59
CA GLU A 253 0.26 14.98 38.47
C GLU A 253 0.67 15.31 37.03
N GLN A 254 1.24 14.34 36.30
CA GLN A 254 1.52 14.48 34.87
C GLN A 254 0.22 14.72 34.09
N MET A 255 -0.84 13.97 34.36
CA MET A 255 -2.13 14.18 33.70
C MET A 255 -2.78 15.50 34.13
N ALA A 256 -2.68 15.88 35.40
CA ALA A 256 -3.17 17.16 35.91
C ALA A 256 -2.48 18.34 35.21
N MET A 257 -1.15 18.30 35.09
CA MET A 257 -0.37 19.30 34.35
C MET A 257 -0.82 19.43 32.89
N TYR A 258 -1.04 18.32 32.18
CA TYR A 258 -1.52 18.38 30.79
C TYR A 258 -2.92 19.01 30.69
N LYS A 259 -3.82 18.71 31.64
CA LYS A 259 -5.16 19.31 31.71
C LYS A 259 -5.10 20.81 32.02
N GLU A 260 -4.29 21.21 32.99
CA GLU A 260 -4.09 22.62 33.36
C GLU A 260 -3.47 23.44 32.21
N ALA A 261 -2.54 22.83 31.47
CA ALA A 261 -1.96 23.45 30.29
C ALA A 261 -2.87 23.43 29.06
N GLY A 262 -4.03 22.74 29.11
CA GLY A 262 -4.95 22.59 28.00
C GLY A 262 -4.39 21.80 26.81
N VAL A 263 -3.36 20.97 27.03
CA VAL A 263 -2.69 20.19 25.98
C VAL A 263 -3.23 18.77 25.95
N ASN A 264 -3.77 18.34 24.81
CA ASN A 264 -4.25 16.96 24.64
C ASN A 264 -3.07 16.03 24.26
N PRO A 265 -2.72 15.02 25.08
CA PRO A 265 -1.63 14.09 24.76
C PRO A 265 -1.90 13.24 23.51
N LEU A 266 -3.16 13.04 23.13
CA LEU A 266 -3.55 12.29 21.92
C LEU A 266 -3.51 13.13 20.63
N GLY A 267 -3.32 14.45 20.74
CA GLY A 267 -3.22 15.33 19.56
C GLY A 267 -2.02 15.00 18.67
N GLY A 268 -0.96 14.41 19.25
CA GLY A 268 0.25 14.02 18.52
C GLY A 268 0.12 12.77 17.64
N CYS A 269 -0.84 11.87 17.92
CA CYS A 269 -1.03 10.62 17.16
C CYS A 269 -2.17 10.70 16.12
N LEU A 270 -2.93 11.79 16.10
CA LEU A 270 -3.96 12.04 15.09
C LEU A 270 -3.43 11.96 13.62
N PRO A 271 -2.20 12.42 13.26
CA PRO A 271 -1.72 12.31 11.88
C PRO A 271 -1.61 10.86 11.46
N THR A 272 -1.09 10.01 12.34
CA THR A 272 -0.92 8.59 12.03
C THR A 272 -2.25 7.89 11.80
N LEU A 273 -3.31 8.25 12.52
CA LEU A 273 -4.63 7.65 12.34
C LEU A 273 -5.26 8.01 11.00
N VAL A 274 -5.20 9.28 10.58
CA VAL A 274 -5.77 9.73 9.30
C VAL A 274 -4.91 9.25 8.12
N GLN A 275 -3.60 9.15 8.32
CA GLN A 275 -2.68 8.75 7.25
C GLN A 275 -2.76 7.26 6.93
N MET A 276 -3.12 6.40 7.89
CA MET A 276 -3.17 4.95 7.72
C MET A 276 -4.12 4.53 6.60
N PRO A 277 -5.42 4.94 6.56
CA PRO A 277 -6.31 4.62 5.45
C PRO A 277 -5.80 5.05 4.09
N ILE A 278 -5.22 6.25 3.99
CA ILE A 278 -4.67 6.76 2.73
C ILE A 278 -3.51 5.90 2.26
N TRP A 279 -2.63 5.51 3.19
CA TRP A 279 -1.49 4.65 2.87
C TRP A 279 -1.92 3.26 2.39
N PHE A 280 -2.84 2.61 3.10
CA PHE A 280 -3.36 1.30 2.70
C PHE A 280 -4.06 1.35 1.35
N ALA A 281 -4.85 2.39 1.09
CA ALA A 281 -5.54 2.54 -0.17
C ALA A 281 -4.56 2.81 -1.32
N LEU A 282 -3.52 3.61 -1.10
CA LEU A 282 -2.43 3.79 -2.05
C LEU A 282 -1.67 2.50 -2.32
N TYR A 283 -1.30 1.74 -1.28
CA TYR A 283 -0.67 0.44 -1.44
C TYR A 283 -1.50 -0.50 -2.30
N GLN A 284 -2.81 -0.63 -2.01
CA GLN A 284 -3.70 -1.48 -2.79
C GLN A 284 -3.86 -0.98 -4.22
N SER A 285 -4.03 0.33 -4.43
CA SER A 285 -4.14 0.92 -5.77
C SER A 285 -2.88 0.70 -6.61
N LEU A 286 -1.69 0.95 -6.06
CA LEU A 286 -0.42 0.76 -6.76
C LEU A 286 -0.13 -0.73 -6.99
N THR A 287 -0.48 -1.60 -6.04
CA THR A 287 -0.37 -3.04 -6.23
C THR A 287 -1.30 -3.50 -7.35
N GLN A 288 -2.52 -2.97 -7.42
CA GLN A 288 -3.46 -3.27 -8.49
C GLN A 288 -2.95 -2.79 -9.86
N LEU A 289 -2.53 -1.53 -9.97
CA LEU A 289 -1.94 -0.96 -11.20
C LEU A 289 -0.65 -1.70 -11.61
N SER A 290 0.11 -2.22 -10.65
CA SER A 290 1.27 -3.08 -10.89
C SER A 290 0.88 -4.44 -11.48
N HIS A 291 -0.25 -5.03 -11.11
CA HIS A 291 -0.71 -6.27 -11.73
C HIS A 291 -1.27 -6.02 -13.14
N GLU A 292 -1.77 -4.80 -13.39
CA GLU A 292 -2.32 -4.36 -14.68
C GLU A 292 -1.24 -3.93 -15.70
N GLY A 293 0.04 -3.94 -15.33
CA GLY A 293 1.13 -3.59 -16.26
C GLY A 293 1.44 -2.09 -16.36
N LEU A 294 0.76 -1.23 -15.59
CA LEU A 294 0.84 0.24 -15.75
C LEU A 294 2.06 0.88 -15.06
N LEU A 295 2.74 0.16 -14.17
CA LEU A 295 3.83 0.68 -13.36
C LEU A 295 5.23 0.21 -13.79
N TYR A 296 5.37 -0.40 -14.97
CA TYR A 296 6.64 -1.00 -15.40
C TYR A 296 7.57 -0.02 -16.11
N GLU A 297 7.07 1.15 -16.48
CA GLU A 297 7.94 2.22 -16.94
C GLU A 297 8.91 2.64 -15.82
N GLY A 298 10.16 2.88 -16.19
CA GLY A 298 11.15 3.40 -15.27
C GLY A 298 10.80 4.82 -14.82
N PHE A 299 11.32 5.24 -13.68
CA PHE A 299 11.21 6.61 -13.20
C PHE A 299 12.59 7.11 -12.75
N LEU A 300 13.19 8.01 -13.53
CA LEU A 300 14.55 8.51 -13.29
C LEU A 300 15.56 7.35 -13.19
N TRP A 301 16.12 7.10 -12.00
CA TRP A 301 17.03 5.97 -11.75
C TRP A 301 16.32 4.68 -11.35
N ILE A 302 15.02 4.71 -11.08
CA ILE A 302 14.23 3.54 -10.68
C ILE A 302 13.88 2.75 -11.94
N PRO A 303 14.30 1.47 -12.06
CA PRO A 303 14.05 0.71 -13.28
C PRO A 303 12.56 0.45 -13.57
N SER A 304 11.72 0.34 -12.53
CA SER A 304 10.27 0.19 -12.65
C SER A 304 9.57 0.60 -11.33
N LEU A 305 8.41 1.23 -11.40
CA LEU A 305 7.61 1.60 -10.24
C LEU A 305 6.88 0.39 -9.61
N ALA A 306 6.64 -0.67 -10.38
CA ALA A 306 6.12 -1.96 -9.92
C ALA A 306 7.20 -2.77 -9.17
N GLY A 307 8.43 -2.70 -9.67
CA GLY A 307 9.53 -3.56 -9.27
C GLY A 307 10.21 -3.15 -7.96
N PRO A 308 11.14 -4.00 -7.48
CA PRO A 308 11.47 -5.35 -7.98
C PRO A 308 10.58 -6.46 -7.39
N VAL A 309 9.52 -6.09 -6.66
CA VAL A 309 8.75 -7.02 -5.80
C VAL A 309 7.59 -7.69 -6.52
N ALA A 310 6.93 -6.98 -7.45
CA ALA A 310 5.70 -7.46 -8.12
C ALA A 310 5.90 -8.78 -8.87
N ASP A 311 7.02 -8.95 -9.56
CA ASP A 311 7.25 -10.07 -10.49
C ASP A 311 7.76 -11.36 -9.82
N ARG A 312 8.04 -11.33 -8.50
CA ARG A 312 8.89 -12.35 -7.84
C ARG A 312 8.31 -12.96 -6.57
N GLY A 313 6.97 -13.01 -6.48
CA GLY A 313 6.26 -13.66 -5.38
C GLY A 313 6.33 -12.89 -4.05
N GLY A 314 6.67 -11.60 -4.10
CA GLY A 314 6.75 -10.73 -2.93
C GLY A 314 8.01 -10.91 -2.09
N GLY A 315 8.21 -10.01 -1.12
CA GLY A 315 9.28 -10.11 -0.13
C GLY A 315 10.68 -9.75 -0.67
N LEU A 316 11.71 -10.36 -0.08
CA LEU A 316 13.12 -10.04 -0.32
C LEU A 316 13.81 -10.95 -1.36
N ASN A 317 13.07 -11.79 -2.09
CA ASN A 317 13.63 -12.77 -3.04
C ASN A 317 14.44 -12.12 -4.18
N TRP A 318 14.19 -10.84 -4.45
CA TRP A 318 14.95 -10.05 -5.42
C TRP A 318 16.36 -9.69 -4.92
N LEU A 319 16.55 -9.61 -3.60
CA LEU A 319 17.80 -9.23 -2.94
C LEU A 319 18.52 -10.43 -2.30
N TRP A 320 17.77 -11.43 -1.82
CA TRP A 320 18.29 -12.59 -1.09
C TRP A 320 17.79 -13.91 -1.69
N PRO A 321 18.62 -14.98 -1.76
CA PRO A 321 20.05 -15.05 -1.38
C PRO A 321 20.96 -14.22 -2.29
N LEU A 322 22.18 -13.93 -1.82
CA LEU A 322 23.17 -13.19 -2.61
C LEU A 322 23.92 -14.15 -3.56
N PRO A 323 24.25 -13.73 -4.80
CA PRO A 323 23.99 -12.40 -5.38
C PRO A 323 22.50 -12.16 -5.73
N PRO A 324 22.05 -10.89 -5.80
CA PRO A 324 20.65 -10.56 -6.09
C PRO A 324 20.17 -11.22 -7.39
N SER A 325 18.95 -11.74 -7.41
CA SER A 325 18.40 -12.45 -8.56
C SER A 325 18.13 -11.54 -9.76
N ILE A 326 18.13 -10.21 -9.59
CA ILE A 326 18.08 -9.21 -10.66
C ILE A 326 19.47 -8.75 -11.13
N GLY A 327 20.55 -9.17 -10.45
CA GLY A 327 21.89 -8.63 -10.64
C GLY A 327 22.15 -7.34 -9.86
N TRP A 328 23.42 -6.99 -9.69
CA TRP A 328 23.83 -5.89 -8.82
C TRP A 328 23.43 -4.51 -9.31
N ALA A 329 23.57 -4.23 -10.62
CA ALA A 329 23.26 -2.92 -11.18
C ALA A 329 21.80 -2.48 -10.92
N PRO A 330 20.77 -3.27 -11.30
CA PRO A 330 19.38 -2.91 -11.00
C PRO A 330 19.06 -2.98 -9.50
N ALA A 331 19.68 -3.91 -8.74
CA ALA A 331 19.49 -3.96 -7.29
C ALA A 331 19.94 -2.67 -6.60
N LEU A 332 21.11 -2.14 -6.97
CA LEU A 332 21.61 -0.88 -6.44
C LEU A 332 20.67 0.28 -6.79
N ALA A 333 20.17 0.32 -8.02
CA ALA A 333 19.22 1.34 -8.46
C ALA A 333 17.93 1.35 -7.60
N TYR A 334 17.38 0.18 -7.29
CA TYR A 334 16.24 0.05 -6.37
C TYR A 334 16.56 0.42 -4.93
N LEU A 335 17.79 0.16 -4.45
CA LEU A 335 18.20 0.44 -3.07
C LEU A 335 18.41 1.94 -2.77
N VAL A 336 18.64 2.77 -3.78
CA VAL A 336 18.84 4.22 -3.60
C VAL A 336 17.63 4.85 -2.87
N LEU A 337 16.41 4.54 -3.32
CA LEU A 337 15.21 5.19 -2.80
C LEU A 337 14.89 4.82 -1.33
N PRO A 338 14.91 3.54 -0.92
CA PRO A 338 14.88 3.13 0.49
C PRO A 338 15.93 3.83 1.36
N VAL A 339 17.17 3.94 0.88
CA VAL A 339 18.24 4.61 1.64
C VAL A 339 17.93 6.10 1.82
N LEU A 340 17.50 6.78 0.75
CA LEU A 340 17.09 8.19 0.84
C LEU A 340 15.89 8.37 1.78
N LEU A 341 14.93 7.45 1.78
CA LEU A 341 13.81 7.44 2.71
C LEU A 341 14.28 7.31 4.15
N ILE A 342 15.17 6.36 4.46
CA ILE A 342 15.72 6.17 5.81
C ILE A 342 16.48 7.43 6.26
N VAL A 343 17.37 7.96 5.42
CA VAL A 343 18.18 9.14 5.73
C VAL A 343 17.30 10.35 6.01
N SER A 344 16.31 10.61 5.15
CA SER A 344 15.39 11.74 5.32
C SER A 344 14.52 11.60 6.58
N GLN A 345 14.01 10.41 6.88
CA GLN A 345 13.25 10.13 8.10
C GLN A 345 14.12 10.30 9.35
N PHE A 346 15.36 9.82 9.32
CA PHE A 346 16.29 9.95 10.43
C PHE A 346 16.65 11.42 10.71
N TYR A 347 16.88 12.20 9.66
CA TYR A 347 17.11 13.65 9.76
C TYR A 347 15.90 14.37 10.39
N MET A 348 14.69 14.10 9.90
CA MET A 348 13.46 14.67 10.46
C MET A 348 13.29 14.33 11.95
N GLN A 349 13.59 13.09 12.33
CA GLN A 349 13.41 12.64 13.70
C GLN A 349 14.39 13.29 14.68
N GLN A 350 15.64 13.55 14.27
CA GLN A 350 16.60 14.28 15.08
C GLN A 350 16.16 15.72 15.35
N MET A 351 15.54 16.36 14.37
CA MET A 351 15.03 17.73 14.49
C MET A 351 13.83 17.83 15.46
N MET A 352 13.06 16.75 15.64
CA MET A 352 11.84 16.75 16.45
C MET A 352 12.02 16.16 17.87
N THR A 353 13.10 15.43 18.14
CA THR A 353 13.26 14.68 19.39
C THR A 353 14.25 15.37 20.34
N PRO A 354 13.78 16.04 21.41
CA PRO A 354 14.68 16.61 22.42
C PRO A 354 15.34 15.52 23.28
N PRO A 355 16.59 15.74 23.76
CA PRO A 355 17.28 14.81 24.65
C PRO A 355 16.54 14.63 25.97
N ASN A 356 16.29 13.38 26.35
CA ASN A 356 15.57 13.06 27.57
C ASN A 356 16.34 12.04 28.45
N PRO A 357 16.68 12.39 29.71
CA PRO A 357 17.44 11.51 30.60
C PRO A 357 16.60 10.37 31.20
N ASP A 358 15.28 10.39 31.07
CA ASP A 358 14.40 9.42 31.74
C ASP A 358 14.40 8.03 31.07
N PRO A 359 14.57 6.91 31.81
CA PRO A 359 14.61 5.56 31.23
C PRO A 359 13.33 5.15 30.48
N GLN A 360 12.17 5.63 30.92
CA GLN A 360 10.88 5.32 30.30
C GLN A 360 10.58 6.17 29.06
N GLN A 361 11.13 7.39 28.99
CA GLN A 361 11.06 8.22 27.79
C GLN A 361 12.18 7.86 26.80
N ALA A 362 13.34 7.42 27.28
CA ALA A 362 14.42 6.88 26.48
C ALA A 362 14.00 5.59 25.74
N SER A 363 13.18 4.73 26.34
CA SER A 363 12.63 3.56 25.64
C SER A 363 11.69 3.99 24.49
N MET A 364 10.84 4.99 24.70
CA MET A 364 9.99 5.56 23.64
C MET A 364 10.81 6.20 22.51
N GLN A 365 11.87 6.95 22.85
CA GLN A 365 12.79 7.52 21.86
C GLN A 365 13.58 6.45 21.10
N SER A 366 13.95 5.35 21.76
CA SER A 366 14.64 4.24 21.10
C SER A 366 13.74 3.52 20.10
N MET A 367 12.44 3.39 20.40
CA MET A 367 11.45 2.85 19.44
C MET A 367 11.32 3.77 18.23
N MET A 368 11.28 5.09 18.45
CA MET A 368 11.25 6.07 17.37
C MET A 368 12.47 5.92 16.45
N LYS A 369 13.69 5.75 16.98
CA LYS A 369 14.92 5.55 16.17
C LYS A 369 14.90 4.29 15.28
N ILE A 370 14.09 3.29 15.62
CA ILE A 370 13.96 2.05 14.85
C ILE A 370 12.94 2.21 13.70
N MET A 371 11.95 3.10 13.84
CA MET A 371 10.88 3.28 12.87
C MET A 371 11.38 3.60 11.44
N PRO A 372 12.37 4.50 11.22
CA PRO A 372 12.92 4.72 9.88
C PRO A 372 13.47 3.44 9.22
N LEU A 373 14.12 2.57 9.99
CA LEU A 373 14.64 1.28 9.49
C LEU A 373 13.51 0.33 9.14
N MET A 374 12.40 0.35 9.89
CA MET A 374 11.21 -0.44 9.58
C MET A 374 10.55 0.01 8.27
N PHE A 375 10.42 1.33 8.04
CA PHE A 375 9.95 1.84 6.75
C PHE A 375 10.93 1.53 5.60
N GLY A 376 12.23 1.58 5.88
CA GLY A 376 13.27 1.08 4.97
C GLY A 376 13.06 -0.38 4.59
N TYR A 377 12.85 -1.26 5.57
CA TYR A 377 12.54 -2.67 5.30
C TYR A 377 11.24 -2.84 4.50
N PHE A 378 10.16 -2.13 4.87
CA PHE A 378 8.90 -2.21 4.13
C PHE A 378 9.04 -1.73 2.69
N SER A 379 9.85 -0.70 2.45
CA SER A 379 10.13 -0.21 1.09
C SER A 379 10.81 -1.23 0.18
N LEU A 380 11.42 -2.27 0.74
CA LEU A 380 12.03 -3.37 -0.03
C LEU A 380 11.03 -4.47 -0.40
N ILE A 381 9.84 -4.50 0.21
CA ILE A 381 8.84 -5.57 0.04
C ILE A 381 7.50 -5.06 -0.50
N VAL A 382 7.44 -3.78 -0.89
CA VAL A 382 6.28 -3.15 -1.55
C VAL A 382 6.72 -2.60 -2.91
N PRO A 383 5.77 -2.27 -3.81
CA PRO A 383 6.12 -1.62 -5.09
C PRO A 383 6.91 -0.32 -4.89
N SER A 384 7.92 -0.07 -5.73
CA SER A 384 8.74 1.15 -5.65
C SER A 384 7.94 2.44 -5.75
N GLY A 385 6.81 2.45 -6.46
CA GLY A 385 5.88 3.58 -6.51
C GLY A 385 5.35 4.01 -5.13
N LEU A 386 5.14 3.05 -4.22
CA LEU A 386 4.72 3.38 -2.86
C LEU A 386 5.86 3.99 -2.05
N THR A 387 7.09 3.51 -2.28
CA THR A 387 8.29 4.11 -1.69
C THR A 387 8.51 5.52 -2.20
N LEU A 388 8.23 5.79 -3.48
CA LEU A 388 8.30 7.14 -4.07
C LEU A 388 7.28 8.07 -3.40
N TYR A 389 6.05 7.58 -3.18
CA TYR A 389 5.04 8.28 -2.40
C TYR A 389 5.55 8.61 -0.98
N TRP A 390 6.09 7.63 -0.25
CA TRP A 390 6.61 7.85 1.09
C TRP A 390 7.73 8.88 1.13
N PHE A 391 8.69 8.77 0.22
CA PHE A 391 9.82 9.69 0.14
C PHE A 391 9.33 11.12 -0.15
N THR A 392 8.48 11.29 -1.17
CA THR A 392 7.89 12.59 -1.51
C THR A 392 7.10 13.18 -0.35
N SER A 393 6.25 12.37 0.27
CA SER A 393 5.44 12.75 1.42
C SER A 393 6.32 13.18 2.60
N ASN A 394 7.47 12.52 2.80
CA ASN A 394 8.45 12.88 3.83
C ASN A 394 9.11 14.23 3.54
N ILE A 395 9.56 14.47 2.30
CA ILE A 395 10.15 15.76 1.90
C ILE A 395 9.15 16.90 2.09
N LEU A 396 7.89 16.70 1.72
CA LEU A 396 6.82 17.69 1.94
C LEU A 396 6.56 17.93 3.43
N ALA A 397 6.56 16.88 4.25
CA ALA A 397 6.44 17.01 5.70
C ALA A 397 7.63 17.76 6.30
N LEU A 398 8.85 17.54 5.80
CA LEU A 398 10.03 18.25 6.26
C LEU A 398 9.96 19.74 5.90
N ALA A 399 9.54 20.06 4.67
CA ALA A 399 9.29 21.43 4.25
C ALA A 399 8.24 22.08 5.14
N GLN A 400 7.09 21.42 5.34
CA GLN A 400 6.02 21.92 6.22
C GLN A 400 6.54 22.15 7.65
N GLN A 401 7.30 21.21 8.20
CA GLN A 401 7.85 21.32 9.55
C GLN A 401 8.79 22.52 9.68
N TYR A 402 9.70 22.69 8.72
CA TYR A 402 10.64 23.80 8.69
C TYR A 402 9.93 25.15 8.64
N PHE A 403 8.94 25.31 7.75
CA PHE A 403 8.13 26.53 7.68
C PHE A 403 7.34 26.76 8.97
N THR A 404 6.75 25.71 9.54
CA THR A 404 5.89 25.83 10.72
C THR A 404 6.67 26.18 11.98
N GLN A 405 7.85 25.57 12.20
CA GLN A 405 8.69 25.88 13.35
C GLN A 405 9.22 27.31 13.33
N ASN A 406 9.60 27.82 12.15
CA ASN A 406 10.08 29.20 11.99
C ASN A 406 8.98 30.25 12.21
N ASN A 407 7.71 29.91 11.94
CA ASN A 407 6.59 30.86 12.03
C ASN A 407 5.79 30.76 13.34
N LEU A 408 5.89 29.67 14.08
CA LEU A 408 5.22 29.52 15.38
C LEU A 408 6.00 30.26 16.46
N LYS A 409 5.44 31.35 17.00
CA LYS A 409 5.90 31.93 18.28
C LYS A 409 5.78 30.86 19.38
N PRO A 410 6.74 30.79 20.35
CA PRO A 410 6.57 29.94 21.52
C PRO A 410 5.25 30.30 22.19
N ALA A 411 4.54 29.32 22.76
CA ALA A 411 3.27 29.59 23.43
C ALA A 411 3.54 30.45 24.68
N THR A 412 3.55 31.76 24.50
CA THR A 412 3.57 32.71 25.61
C THR A 412 2.25 32.59 26.34
N ALA A 413 2.35 32.33 27.65
CA ALA A 413 1.31 32.54 28.66
C ALA A 413 0.23 31.46 28.86
N SER A 414 0.63 30.31 29.40
CA SER A 414 -0.02 29.74 30.59
C SER A 414 0.99 29.05 31.51
N VAL A 415 2.19 29.62 31.61
CA VAL A 415 3.19 29.29 32.64
C VAL A 415 2.60 29.73 33.99
N GLY A 416 1.56 29.05 34.46
CA GLY A 416 1.03 29.17 35.81
C GLY A 416 2.16 28.78 36.74
N LYS A 417 2.63 29.75 37.53
CA LYS A 417 3.57 29.70 38.65
C LYS A 417 4.58 28.53 38.70
N PRO A 418 5.88 28.78 38.91
CA PRO A 418 6.81 27.69 39.24
C PRO A 418 6.26 26.86 40.40
N LEU A 419 6.40 25.53 40.35
CA LEU A 419 5.90 24.59 41.39
C LEU A 419 6.35 24.98 42.81
N SER A 420 7.44 25.74 42.92
CA SER A 420 7.93 26.38 44.15
C SER A 420 6.89 27.29 44.84
N ALA A 421 5.90 27.83 44.14
CA ALA A 421 4.92 28.76 44.71
C ALA A 421 3.63 28.10 45.24
N SER A 422 3.47 26.78 45.11
CA SER A 422 2.26 26.06 45.55
C SER A 422 2.40 25.33 46.90
N VAL A 423 3.52 25.51 47.62
CA VAL A 423 3.77 24.83 48.91
C VAL A 423 3.78 25.80 50.11
N ALA A 424 3.43 27.07 49.92
CA ALA A 424 3.24 27.95 51.06
C ALA A 424 1.82 27.83 51.63
N THR A 425 1.75 27.34 52.87
CA THR A 425 0.64 27.37 53.84
C THR A 425 -0.41 26.26 53.78
N GLY A 426 -0.31 25.36 54.77
CA GLY A 426 -1.38 24.48 55.24
C GLY A 426 -0.84 23.18 55.82
N PRO A 427 -0.81 22.97 57.15
CA PRO A 427 -0.45 21.68 57.71
C PRO A 427 -1.52 20.65 57.33
N ILE A 428 -1.12 19.58 56.64
CA ILE A 428 -1.97 18.41 56.39
C ILE A 428 -2.18 17.74 57.74
N ALA A 429 -3.37 17.93 58.31
CA ALA A 429 -3.85 17.11 59.41
C ALA A 429 -4.09 15.70 58.86
N VAL A 430 -3.33 14.74 59.40
CA VAL A 430 -3.57 13.32 59.21
C VAL A 430 -4.77 12.96 60.08
N GLU A 431 -5.94 12.77 59.47
CA GLU A 431 -7.07 12.11 60.13
C GLU A 431 -6.96 10.59 59.87
N PRO A 432 -6.97 9.73 60.89
CA PRO A 432 -6.84 8.29 60.69
C PRO A 432 -8.16 7.68 60.18
N GLU A 433 -8.04 6.79 59.20
CA GLU A 433 -9.11 5.94 58.68
C GLU A 433 -9.80 5.14 59.81
N GLU A 434 -11.07 5.41 60.07
CA GLU A 434 -11.92 4.54 60.89
C GLU A 434 -12.75 3.59 60.01
N ASN A 435 -12.34 2.33 60.09
CA ASN A 435 -12.94 1.14 59.50
C ASN A 435 -14.38 0.90 60.01
N ASN A 436 -15.41 1.13 59.20
CA ASN A 436 -16.74 0.56 59.47
C ASN A 436 -17.57 0.30 58.21
N LYS A 437 -17.33 -0.85 57.56
CA LYS A 437 -18.28 -1.48 56.64
C LYS A 437 -18.49 -2.96 57.00
N SER A 438 -19.03 -3.23 58.18
CA SER A 438 -19.59 -4.56 58.48
C SER A 438 -20.61 -4.54 59.62
N ALA A 439 -21.68 -3.76 59.51
CA ALA A 439 -22.80 -3.88 60.45
C ALA A 439 -24.21 -3.66 59.86
N ASN A 440 -24.35 -3.30 58.58
CA ASN A 440 -25.66 -2.91 58.04
C ASN A 440 -26.41 -3.99 57.23
N VAL A 441 -26.06 -5.27 57.39
CA VAL A 441 -26.74 -6.39 56.70
C VAL A 441 -27.58 -7.28 57.64
N LYS A 442 -27.48 -7.13 58.97
CA LYS A 442 -28.24 -7.97 59.93
C LYS A 442 -29.41 -7.30 60.66
N ALA A 443 -29.63 -5.99 60.54
CA ALA A 443 -30.74 -5.32 61.24
C ALA A 443 -32.06 -5.26 60.46
N LYS A 444 -32.07 -5.47 59.13
CA LYS A 444 -33.29 -5.29 58.31
C LYS A 444 -34.15 -6.56 58.13
N ARG A 445 -33.79 -7.68 58.78
CA ARG A 445 -34.52 -8.96 58.69
C ARG A 445 -35.29 -9.35 59.98
N LYS A 446 -35.33 -8.48 61.01
CA LYS A 446 -36.02 -8.75 62.28
C LYS A 446 -37.23 -7.86 62.60
N SER A 447 -37.59 -6.89 61.76
CA SER A 447 -38.79 -6.04 61.98
C SER A 447 -40.02 -6.39 61.12
N ARG A 448 -39.99 -7.52 60.37
CA ARG A 448 -41.13 -7.99 59.57
C ARG A 448 -41.88 -9.19 60.19
N ARG A 449 -41.72 -9.38 61.51
CA ARG A 449 -42.42 -10.38 62.33
C ARG A 449 -42.92 -9.73 63.63
N LYS A 450 -43.79 -8.72 63.49
CA LYS A 450 -44.75 -8.22 64.49
C LYS A 450 -45.45 -7.00 63.89
N ARG A 451 -46.41 -7.28 63.02
CA ARG A 451 -47.67 -6.54 62.83
C ARG A 451 -48.56 -7.36 61.93
#